data_AF-Q93PM8-F1
#
_entry.id   AF-Q93PM8-F1
#
_cell.length_a   1.000
_cell.length_b   1.000
_cell.length_c   1.000
_cell.angle_alpha   90.00
_cell.angle_beta   90.00
_cell.angle_gamma   90.00
#
_symmetry.space_group_name_H-M   'P 1'
#
loop_
_entity.id
_entity.type
_entity.pdbx_description
1 polymer ?
#
loop_
_entity_poly.entity_id
_entity_poly.type
_entity_poly.pdbx_seq_one_letter_code
_entity_poly.pdbx_strand_id
1 'polypeptide(L)'
;EFNIYGEELRAPHIPNGCFQFVDRCLETTGTRGQLVPGAVMDTEYDAAADSWYFQENSHPHIPNFVVLESALQAAILNGYALGPTLKYPDKEYSIRNLDGTAVYLSDPDVRGTTIRHSQKLLSNAMVTDSILQNFDFNLKVDGQPFYQGQSSFGYFTKRALENQLGLDQGKLSKFWLEENSAKAEEFDLLNPASAHLFAGTADKPHWRLPPGHRFRLLHQASLVREGGKFGLGYVKGERTIDAGEWYFTNHFHRDPVMPGSLGLEAILQAMQLFAIRTGLDAGIANPRFGIAVGVPVNWRYRGQLLRTDKRMGLEVHIKEIRREGEGLVVIADTDLFNDRLRIYEALSMSISIKPA
;
A
#
# COMPACT_ATOMS: atom_id res chain seq x y z
N GLU A 1 15.17 -1.32 -28.35
CA GLU A 1 14.79 -2.50 -27.52
C GLU A 1 13.28 -2.67 -27.46
N PHE A 2 12.54 -1.62 -27.08
CA PHE A 2 11.07 -1.59 -27.20
C PHE A 2 10.53 -1.76 -28.63
N ASN A 3 11.39 -1.62 -29.65
CA ASN A 3 11.06 -1.88 -31.05
C ASN A 3 10.46 -3.28 -31.27
N ILE A 4 10.73 -4.25 -30.38
CA ILE A 4 10.12 -5.59 -30.45
C ILE A 4 8.59 -5.56 -30.35
N TYR A 5 8.03 -4.53 -29.71
CA TYR A 5 6.58 -4.30 -29.60
C TYR A 5 6.01 -3.47 -30.77
N GLY A 6 6.84 -3.08 -31.73
CA GLY A 6 6.45 -2.17 -32.81
C GLY A 6 6.07 -0.77 -32.31
N GLU A 7 5.38 -0.02 -33.16
CA GLU A 7 4.92 1.35 -32.83
C GLU A 7 3.54 1.36 -32.17
N GLU A 8 2.74 0.32 -32.38
CA GLU A 8 1.34 0.27 -31.94
C GLU A 8 1.15 -0.30 -30.53
N LEU A 9 1.96 -1.28 -30.11
CA LEU A 9 1.81 -1.92 -28.81
C LEU A 9 2.61 -1.20 -27.72
N ARG A 10 2.03 -1.14 -26.54
CA ARG A 10 2.67 -0.54 -25.36
C ARG A 10 3.48 -1.59 -24.59
N ALA A 11 4.70 -1.23 -24.21
CA ALA A 11 5.45 -1.97 -23.21
C ALA A 11 5.04 -1.57 -21.78
N PRO A 12 5.08 -2.49 -20.81
CA PRO A 12 4.85 -2.14 -19.42
C PRO A 12 5.87 -1.11 -18.93
N HIS A 13 5.42 -0.16 -18.12
CA HIS A 13 6.28 0.85 -17.48
C HIS A 13 6.36 0.59 -15.98
N ILE A 14 7.48 0.98 -15.38
CA ILE A 14 7.63 1.09 -13.93
C ILE A 14 7.09 2.45 -13.45
N PRO A 15 6.78 2.61 -12.15
CA PRO A 15 6.37 3.90 -11.61
C PRO A 15 7.49 4.93 -11.76
N ASN A 16 7.13 6.21 -11.85
CA ASN A 16 8.06 7.29 -12.15
C ASN A 16 7.76 8.57 -11.34
N GLY A 17 8.51 9.63 -11.61
CA GLY A 17 8.30 10.96 -11.03
C GLY A 17 8.31 10.93 -9.50
N CYS A 18 7.30 11.52 -8.86
CA CYS A 18 7.23 11.58 -7.39
C CYS A 18 6.81 10.25 -6.72
N PHE A 19 6.58 9.21 -7.51
CA PHE A 19 6.29 7.85 -7.05
C PHE A 19 7.37 6.84 -7.48
N GLN A 20 8.54 7.30 -7.92
CA GLN A 20 9.70 6.47 -8.17
C GLN A 20 10.42 6.19 -6.85
N PHE A 21 10.57 4.92 -6.51
CA PHE A 21 11.22 4.48 -5.25
C PHE A 21 12.35 3.46 -5.50
N VAL A 22 12.98 3.55 -6.67
CA VAL A 22 14.21 2.84 -7.04
C VAL A 22 15.08 3.81 -7.84
N ASP A 23 16.29 4.09 -7.36
CA ASP A 23 17.22 5.05 -7.98
C ASP A 23 18.36 4.35 -8.73
N ARG A 24 18.79 3.18 -8.25
CA ARG A 24 19.94 2.46 -8.79
C ARG A 24 19.70 0.96 -8.85
N CYS A 25 20.15 0.34 -9.93
CA CYS A 25 20.33 -1.11 -10.03
C CYS A 25 21.82 -1.41 -9.83
N LEU A 26 22.15 -2.21 -8.83
CA LEU A 26 23.53 -2.53 -8.47
C LEU A 26 24.00 -3.81 -9.14
N GLU A 27 23.22 -4.87 -8.99
CA GLU A 27 23.52 -6.20 -9.48
C GLU A 27 22.25 -6.85 -10.01
N THR A 28 22.39 -7.60 -11.10
CA THR A 28 21.36 -8.49 -11.62
C THR A 28 22.00 -9.83 -11.98
N THR A 29 21.39 -10.91 -11.49
CA THR A 29 21.78 -12.27 -11.82
C THR A 29 20.67 -12.94 -12.62
N GLY A 30 21.04 -14.01 -13.31
CA GLY A 30 20.14 -14.71 -14.24
C GLY A 30 20.35 -14.27 -15.68
N THR A 31 19.75 -15.01 -16.60
CA THR A 31 19.86 -14.77 -18.03
C THR A 31 18.52 -14.30 -18.56
N ARG A 32 18.50 -13.14 -19.21
CA ARG A 32 17.29 -12.60 -19.83
C ARG A 32 16.63 -13.61 -20.77
N GLY A 33 15.30 -13.75 -20.68
CA GLY A 33 14.52 -14.75 -21.41
C GLY A 33 14.51 -16.15 -20.77
N GLN A 34 15.43 -16.43 -19.84
CA GLN A 34 15.47 -17.65 -19.03
C GLN A 34 14.85 -17.37 -17.66
N LEU A 35 13.53 -17.52 -17.59
CA LEU A 35 12.70 -17.20 -16.41
C LEU A 35 12.76 -18.33 -15.36
N VAL A 36 13.96 -18.67 -14.90
CA VAL A 36 14.19 -19.71 -13.89
C VAL A 36 14.23 -19.10 -12.49
N PRO A 37 13.66 -19.76 -11.47
CA PRO A 37 13.79 -19.33 -10.08
C PRO A 37 15.26 -19.14 -9.67
N GLY A 38 15.51 -18.13 -8.83
CA GLY A 38 16.83 -17.85 -8.27
C GLY A 38 17.50 -16.59 -8.81
N ALA A 39 16.99 -16.00 -9.89
CA ALA A 39 17.46 -14.70 -10.37
C ALA A 39 17.26 -13.61 -9.30
N VAL A 40 18.33 -12.88 -9.01
CA VAL A 40 18.38 -11.81 -7.98
C VAL A 40 18.60 -10.47 -8.66
N MET A 41 17.97 -9.44 -8.13
CA MET A 41 18.31 -8.05 -8.41
C MET A 41 18.48 -7.29 -7.10
N ASP A 42 19.59 -6.59 -6.98
CA ASP A 42 19.86 -5.67 -5.88
C ASP A 42 19.71 -4.23 -6.38
N THR A 43 18.93 -3.44 -5.64
CA THR A 43 18.64 -2.04 -5.97
C THR A 43 18.81 -1.14 -4.76
N GLU A 44 18.88 0.16 -5.00
CA GLU A 44 18.89 1.18 -3.95
C GLU A 44 17.84 2.25 -4.19
N TYR A 45 17.33 2.80 -3.09
CA TYR A 45 16.50 4.00 -3.03
C TYR A 45 17.05 4.96 -1.98
N ASP A 46 17.25 6.22 -2.35
CA ASP A 46 17.63 7.27 -1.41
C ASP A 46 16.38 7.89 -0.79
N ALA A 47 16.18 7.62 0.50
CA ALA A 47 15.12 8.24 1.28
C ALA A 47 15.56 9.65 1.71
N ALA A 48 15.72 10.55 0.74
CA ALA A 48 16.19 11.93 0.96
C ALA A 48 15.44 12.60 2.11
N ALA A 49 16.17 13.30 3.01
CA ALA A 49 15.59 13.85 4.23
C ALA A 49 14.51 14.92 3.97
N ASP A 50 14.53 15.53 2.79
CA ASP A 50 13.58 16.53 2.30
C ASP A 50 12.49 15.94 1.39
N SER A 51 12.41 14.61 1.24
CA SER A 51 11.33 13.95 0.51
C SER A 51 9.97 14.40 1.01
N TRP A 52 9.06 14.66 0.06
CA TRP A 52 7.74 15.22 0.34
C TRP A 52 6.94 14.43 1.36
N TYR A 53 7.08 13.10 1.36
CA TYR A 53 6.32 12.22 2.24
C TYR A 53 6.77 12.30 3.69
N PHE A 54 7.97 12.83 4.00
CA PHE A 54 8.35 13.14 5.38
C PHE A 54 7.71 14.45 5.86
N GLN A 55 7.60 15.44 4.97
CA GLN A 55 7.08 16.76 5.27
C GLN A 55 5.54 16.78 5.38
N GLU A 56 4.88 15.98 4.55
CA GLU A 56 3.43 15.91 4.47
C GLU A 56 2.79 14.93 5.46
N ASN A 57 3.59 14.13 6.16
CA ASN A 57 3.13 13.17 7.17
C ASN A 57 2.93 13.84 8.55
N SER A 58 2.26 13.17 9.48
CA SER A 58 2.00 13.70 10.83
C SER A 58 3.27 13.83 11.69
N HIS A 59 4.25 12.98 11.41
CA HIS A 59 5.60 12.96 11.97
C HIS A 59 6.58 12.63 10.83
N PRO A 60 7.81 13.16 10.81
CA PRO A 60 8.80 12.87 9.77
C PRO A 60 9.34 11.44 9.90
N HIS A 61 8.50 10.50 9.50
CA HIS A 61 8.72 9.05 9.53
C HIS A 61 8.26 8.48 8.18
N ILE A 62 8.94 7.43 7.70
CA ILE A 62 8.66 6.89 6.38
C ILE A 62 7.28 6.22 6.40
N PRO A 63 6.34 6.64 5.53
CA PRO A 63 5.02 6.02 5.50
C PRO A 63 5.11 4.61 4.93
N ASN A 64 4.15 3.76 5.30
CA ASN A 64 4.16 2.35 4.92
C ASN A 64 4.13 2.17 3.40
N PHE A 65 3.37 3.00 2.67
CA PHE A 65 3.32 2.88 1.21
C PHE A 65 4.67 3.08 0.53
N VAL A 66 5.57 3.93 1.06
CA VAL A 66 6.90 4.15 0.43
C VAL A 66 7.78 2.92 0.62
N VAL A 67 7.80 2.34 1.84
CA VAL A 67 8.57 1.12 2.11
C VAL A 67 8.06 -0.01 1.22
N LEU A 68 6.75 -0.25 1.22
CA LEU A 68 6.13 -1.28 0.40
C LEU A 68 6.40 -1.04 -1.09
N GLU A 69 6.15 0.15 -1.62
CA GLU A 69 6.37 0.42 -3.04
C GLU A 69 7.83 0.36 -3.47
N SER A 70 8.77 0.76 -2.61
CA SER A 70 10.19 0.59 -2.93
C SER A 70 10.54 -0.89 -3.12
N ALA A 71 9.96 -1.79 -2.29
CA ALA A 71 10.10 -3.22 -2.45
C ALA A 71 9.41 -3.74 -3.72
N LEU A 72 8.16 -3.31 -3.96
CA LEU A 72 7.35 -3.76 -5.09
C LEU A 72 7.94 -3.31 -6.43
N GLN A 73 8.42 -2.07 -6.52
CA GLN A 73 9.06 -1.54 -7.73
C GLN A 73 10.36 -2.26 -8.04
N ALA A 74 11.18 -2.57 -7.03
CA ALA A 74 12.38 -3.37 -7.21
C ALA A 74 12.06 -4.79 -7.73
N ALA A 75 11.00 -5.42 -7.20
CA ALA A 75 10.54 -6.73 -7.69
C ALA A 75 10.04 -6.67 -9.14
N ILE A 76 9.25 -5.65 -9.49
CA ILE A 76 8.79 -5.42 -10.87
C ILE A 76 9.98 -5.19 -11.79
N LEU A 77 10.98 -4.42 -11.37
CA LEU A 77 12.17 -4.14 -12.17
C LEU A 77 12.97 -5.41 -12.45
N ASN A 78 13.11 -6.30 -11.46
CA ASN A 78 13.72 -7.62 -11.66
C ASN A 78 12.94 -8.45 -12.69
N GLY A 79 11.61 -8.57 -12.49
CA GLY A 79 10.73 -9.23 -13.42
C GLY A 79 10.88 -8.69 -14.85
N TYR A 80 10.82 -7.37 -15.01
CA TYR A 80 10.95 -6.69 -16.27
C TYR A 80 12.32 -6.94 -16.95
N ALA A 81 13.41 -6.86 -16.20
CA ALA A 81 14.77 -7.12 -16.71
C ALA A 81 14.94 -8.55 -17.24
N LEU A 82 14.32 -9.53 -16.59
CA LEU A 82 14.30 -10.92 -17.05
C LEU A 82 13.48 -11.13 -18.33
N GLY A 83 12.61 -10.17 -18.69
CA GLY A 83 11.90 -10.12 -19.97
C GLY A 83 10.77 -11.15 -20.16
N PRO A 84 9.85 -11.34 -19.19
CA PRO A 84 8.79 -12.34 -19.29
C PRO A 84 7.85 -12.10 -20.48
N THR A 85 7.60 -10.84 -20.82
CA THR A 85 6.73 -10.44 -21.92
C THR A 85 7.40 -10.57 -23.30
N LEU A 86 8.73 -10.69 -23.37
CA LEU A 86 9.45 -10.76 -24.65
C LEU A 86 9.14 -12.04 -25.46
N LYS A 87 8.62 -13.08 -24.79
CA LYS A 87 8.14 -14.30 -25.46
C LYS A 87 6.82 -14.10 -26.21
N TYR A 88 6.13 -12.98 -25.98
CA TYR A 88 4.81 -12.67 -26.52
C TYR A 88 4.77 -11.21 -27.02
N PRO A 89 5.60 -10.87 -28.02
CA PRO A 89 5.78 -9.48 -28.47
C PRO A 89 4.53 -8.89 -29.15
N ASP A 90 3.58 -9.73 -29.54
CA ASP A 90 2.29 -9.40 -30.14
C ASP A 90 1.21 -9.07 -29.10
N LYS A 91 1.51 -9.21 -27.79
CA LYS A 91 0.57 -8.95 -26.70
C LYS A 91 0.96 -7.72 -25.91
N GLU A 92 -0.04 -6.90 -25.59
CA GLU A 92 0.09 -5.81 -24.62
C GLU A 92 -0.23 -6.32 -23.20
N TYR A 93 0.62 -5.94 -22.25
CA TYR A 93 0.50 -6.34 -20.85
C TYR A 93 0.45 -5.15 -19.90
N SER A 94 -0.33 -5.32 -18.84
CA SER A 94 -0.41 -4.45 -17.67
C SER A 94 0.11 -5.19 -16.45
N ILE A 95 0.94 -4.51 -15.64
CA ILE A 95 1.50 -5.09 -14.42
C ILE A 95 0.56 -4.80 -13.26
N ARG A 96 0.20 -5.82 -12.49
CA ARG A 96 -0.56 -5.68 -11.24
C ARG A 96 0.08 -6.51 -10.15
N ASN A 97 0.21 -5.94 -8.95
CA ASN A 97 0.45 -6.72 -7.75
C ASN A 97 -0.83 -7.52 -7.41
N LEU A 98 -0.67 -8.73 -6.88
CA LEU A 98 -1.77 -9.65 -6.63
C LEU A 98 -1.87 -10.05 -5.18
N ASP A 99 -0.78 -10.51 -4.59
CA ASP A 99 -0.77 -11.05 -3.24
C ASP A 99 0.59 -10.75 -2.63
N GLY A 100 0.64 -10.76 -1.30
CA GLY A 100 1.91 -10.75 -0.62
C GLY A 100 1.78 -10.84 0.89
N THR A 101 2.94 -11.03 1.51
CA THR A 101 3.11 -11.02 2.94
C THR A 101 4.34 -10.19 3.26
N ALA A 102 4.29 -9.41 4.33
CA ALA A 102 5.44 -8.64 4.76
C ALA A 102 5.44 -8.39 6.26
N VAL A 103 6.64 -8.24 6.82
CA VAL A 103 6.84 -7.95 8.23
C VAL A 103 7.97 -6.95 8.40
N TYR A 104 7.76 -5.96 9.26
CA TYR A 104 8.83 -5.10 9.74
C TYR A 104 9.60 -5.81 10.85
N LEU A 105 10.92 -5.87 10.71
CA LEU A 105 11.84 -6.44 11.70
C LEU A 105 12.32 -5.38 12.69
N SER A 106 12.30 -4.12 12.28
CA SER A 106 12.56 -2.94 13.09
C SER A 106 11.87 -1.72 12.47
N ASP A 107 11.85 -0.59 13.19
CA ASP A 107 11.31 0.68 12.69
C ASP A 107 12.39 1.79 12.72
N PRO A 108 13.42 1.71 11.86
CA PRO A 108 14.53 2.66 11.85
C PRO A 108 14.11 4.03 11.30
N ASP A 109 14.82 5.08 11.71
CA ASP A 109 14.76 6.36 11.02
C ASP A 109 15.60 6.29 9.74
N VAL A 110 14.94 6.23 8.59
CA VAL A 110 15.59 6.12 7.28
C VAL A 110 15.79 7.47 6.59
N ARG A 111 15.46 8.59 7.24
CA ARG A 111 15.62 9.93 6.64
C ARG A 111 17.08 10.22 6.33
N GLY A 112 17.35 10.60 5.09
CA GLY A 112 18.70 10.89 4.60
C GLY A 112 19.57 9.64 4.45
N THR A 113 18.99 8.44 4.50
CA THR A 113 19.69 7.17 4.31
C THR A 113 19.38 6.54 2.96
N THR A 114 20.13 5.49 2.61
CA THR A 114 19.86 4.66 1.43
C THR A 114 19.25 3.33 1.87
N ILE A 115 18.08 3.02 1.35
CA ILE A 115 17.42 1.73 1.50
C ILE A 115 17.93 0.81 0.39
N ARG A 116 18.51 -0.32 0.77
CA ARG A 116 18.93 -1.39 -0.15
C ARG A 116 17.87 -2.46 -0.23
N HIS A 117 17.47 -2.82 -1.45
CA HIS A 117 16.57 -3.94 -1.71
C HIS A 117 17.35 -5.10 -2.28
N SER A 118 16.97 -6.32 -1.88
CA SER A 118 17.36 -7.54 -2.59
C SER A 118 16.11 -8.31 -2.96
N GLN A 119 15.96 -8.63 -4.24
CA GLN A 119 14.76 -9.20 -4.83
C GLN A 119 15.09 -10.51 -5.52
N LYS A 120 14.49 -11.63 -5.10
CA LYS A 120 14.73 -12.94 -5.69
C LYS A 120 13.48 -13.49 -6.35
N LEU A 121 13.56 -13.82 -7.65
CA LEU A 121 12.50 -14.53 -8.36
C LEU A 121 12.34 -15.94 -7.77
N LEU A 122 11.16 -16.22 -7.21
CA LEU A 122 10.80 -17.53 -6.65
C LEU A 122 10.11 -18.43 -7.66
N SER A 123 9.28 -17.86 -8.53
CA SER A 123 8.58 -18.61 -9.55
C SER A 123 8.15 -17.72 -10.72
N ASN A 124 7.97 -18.33 -11.88
CA ASN A 124 7.39 -17.72 -13.06
C ASN A 124 6.48 -18.75 -13.75
N ALA A 125 5.21 -18.42 -13.94
CA ALA A 125 4.22 -19.31 -14.55
C ALA A 125 3.36 -18.57 -15.56
N MET A 126 3.03 -19.23 -16.67
CA MET A 126 1.96 -18.78 -17.57
C MET A 126 0.65 -19.40 -17.12
N VAL A 127 -0.37 -18.59 -16.89
CA VAL A 127 -1.73 -19.01 -16.54
C VAL A 127 -2.70 -18.33 -17.50
N THR A 128 -3.29 -19.10 -18.40
CA THR A 128 -4.18 -18.61 -19.46
C THR A 128 -3.50 -17.52 -20.31
N ASP A 129 -3.85 -16.24 -20.14
CA ASP A 129 -3.24 -15.07 -20.82
C ASP A 129 -2.49 -14.15 -19.87
N SER A 130 -2.05 -14.68 -18.74
CA SER A 130 -1.34 -13.92 -17.73
C SER A 130 -0.04 -14.60 -17.37
N ILE A 131 1.01 -13.82 -17.17
CA ILE A 131 2.27 -14.31 -16.64
C ILE A 131 2.31 -13.94 -15.16
N LEU A 132 2.48 -14.91 -14.28
CA LEU A 132 2.56 -14.72 -12.85
C LEU A 132 4.00 -14.91 -12.38
N GLN A 133 4.49 -13.98 -11.55
CA GLN A 133 5.80 -14.05 -10.95
C GLN A 133 5.71 -13.82 -9.45
N ASN A 134 6.41 -14.65 -8.68
CA ASN A 134 6.54 -14.48 -7.24
C ASN A 134 7.97 -14.07 -6.90
N PHE A 135 8.11 -13.13 -5.98
CA PHE A 135 9.39 -12.63 -5.52
C PHE A 135 9.48 -12.69 -4.00
N ASP A 136 10.66 -13.05 -3.52
CA ASP A 136 11.09 -12.77 -2.14
C ASP A 136 11.81 -11.43 -2.13
N PHE A 137 11.60 -10.66 -1.07
CA PHE A 137 12.26 -9.38 -0.89
C PHE A 137 12.77 -9.16 0.52
N ASN A 138 13.90 -8.49 0.62
CA ASN A 138 14.45 -8.01 1.87
C ASN A 138 15.02 -6.60 1.70
N LEU A 139 14.67 -5.70 2.61
CA LEU A 139 15.11 -4.32 2.66
C LEU A 139 16.05 -4.11 3.84
N LYS A 140 17.14 -3.39 3.59
CA LYS A 140 18.14 -3.03 4.59
C LYS A 140 18.41 -1.53 4.60
N VAL A 141 18.73 -1.01 5.76
CA VAL A 141 19.34 0.31 5.96
C VAL A 141 20.56 0.12 6.85
N ASP A 142 21.69 0.76 6.51
CA ASP A 142 22.97 0.58 7.21
C ASP A 142 23.40 -0.89 7.39
N GLY A 143 23.07 -1.73 6.40
CA GLY A 143 23.35 -3.17 6.41
C GLY A 143 22.42 -4.01 7.29
N GLN A 144 21.53 -3.40 8.07
CA GLN A 144 20.58 -4.09 8.95
C GLN A 144 19.23 -4.29 8.26
N PRO A 145 18.66 -5.50 8.26
CA PRO A 145 17.35 -5.75 7.69
C PRO A 145 16.25 -5.14 8.58
N PHE A 146 15.29 -4.46 7.95
CA PHE A 146 14.17 -3.84 8.67
C PHE A 146 12.80 -4.19 8.09
N TYR A 147 12.72 -4.67 6.85
CA TYR A 147 11.47 -5.08 6.22
C TYR A 147 11.72 -6.24 5.25
N GLN A 148 10.90 -7.27 5.32
CA GLN A 148 11.03 -8.45 4.45
C GLN A 148 9.68 -9.06 4.14
N GLY A 149 9.61 -9.83 3.06
CA GLY A 149 8.36 -10.43 2.64
C GLY A 149 8.43 -11.11 1.29
N GLN A 150 7.24 -11.47 0.80
CA GLN A 150 7.05 -12.02 -0.54
C GLN A 150 5.91 -11.28 -1.23
N SER A 151 6.01 -11.14 -2.54
CA SER A 151 4.95 -10.56 -3.34
C SER A 151 4.78 -11.27 -4.68
N SER A 152 3.55 -11.28 -5.16
CA SER A 152 3.16 -11.84 -6.45
C SER A 152 2.72 -10.73 -7.39
N PHE A 153 3.23 -10.76 -8.61
CA PHE A 153 2.82 -9.88 -9.69
C PHE A 153 2.28 -10.69 -10.86
N GLY A 154 1.37 -10.08 -11.61
CA GLY A 154 0.96 -10.59 -12.89
C GLY A 154 1.13 -9.57 -14.01
N TYR A 155 1.48 -10.06 -15.19
CA TYR A 155 1.40 -9.37 -16.46
C TYR A 155 0.10 -9.82 -17.12
N PHE A 156 -0.87 -8.92 -17.20
CA PHE A 156 -2.22 -9.20 -17.66
C PHE A 156 -2.49 -8.55 -19.01
N THR A 157 -3.05 -9.31 -19.94
CA THR A 157 -3.65 -8.71 -21.13
C THR A 157 -4.90 -7.92 -20.77
N LYS A 158 -5.33 -7.00 -21.65
CA LYS A 158 -6.57 -6.24 -21.47
C LYS A 158 -7.78 -7.15 -21.20
N ARG A 159 -7.92 -8.24 -21.96
CA ARG A 159 -8.98 -9.25 -21.79
C ARG A 159 -8.98 -9.88 -20.40
N ALA A 160 -7.80 -10.14 -19.84
CA ALA A 160 -7.68 -10.70 -18.50
C ALA A 160 -8.11 -9.70 -17.41
N LEU A 161 -7.95 -8.40 -17.65
CA LEU A 161 -8.37 -7.34 -16.72
C LEU A 161 -9.84 -6.94 -16.86
N GLU A 162 -10.47 -7.13 -18.02
CA GLU A 162 -11.89 -6.80 -18.24
C GLU A 162 -12.85 -7.64 -17.37
N ASN A 163 -12.42 -8.83 -16.94
CA ASN A 163 -13.22 -9.75 -16.13
C ASN A 163 -12.78 -9.80 -14.66
N GLN A 164 -12.42 -8.67 -14.08
CA GLN A 164 -12.07 -8.60 -12.66
C GLN A 164 -13.31 -8.69 -11.78
N LEU A 165 -13.55 -9.88 -11.25
CA LEU A 165 -14.70 -10.20 -10.40
C LEU A 165 -14.48 -9.88 -8.91
N GLY A 166 -13.38 -9.21 -8.53
CA GLY A 166 -13.10 -8.99 -7.10
C GLY A 166 -12.75 -10.28 -6.35
N LEU A 167 -12.66 -10.17 -5.04
CA LEU A 167 -12.41 -11.29 -4.12
C LEU A 167 -13.64 -12.20 -3.97
N ASP A 168 -14.84 -11.66 -4.22
CA ASP A 168 -16.12 -12.34 -3.99
C ASP A 168 -16.82 -12.79 -5.28
N GLN A 169 -16.05 -13.04 -6.34
CA GLN A 169 -16.55 -13.62 -7.61
C GLN A 169 -17.74 -12.84 -8.22
N GLY A 170 -17.67 -11.52 -8.18
CA GLY A 170 -18.62 -10.58 -8.77
C GLY A 170 -19.75 -10.20 -7.83
N LYS A 171 -19.84 -10.84 -6.65
CA LYS A 171 -20.83 -10.48 -5.64
C LYS A 171 -20.52 -9.10 -5.06
N LEU A 172 -21.52 -8.23 -5.08
CA LEU A 172 -21.46 -6.93 -4.42
C LEU A 172 -21.68 -7.11 -2.92
N SER A 173 -20.83 -6.47 -2.13
CA SER A 173 -20.84 -6.57 -0.67
C SER A 173 -21.44 -5.31 -0.05
N LYS A 174 -22.15 -5.49 1.06
CA LYS A 174 -22.55 -4.40 1.93
C LYS A 174 -21.43 -4.17 2.95
N PHE A 175 -21.27 -2.93 3.39
CA PHE A 175 -20.38 -2.64 4.51
C PHE A 175 -21.00 -3.18 5.81
N TRP A 176 -20.16 -3.60 6.75
CA TRP A 176 -20.61 -4.10 8.05
C TRP A 176 -21.58 -3.14 8.76
N LEU A 177 -21.35 -1.82 8.65
CA LEU A 177 -22.22 -0.79 9.20
C LEU A 177 -23.67 -0.92 8.73
N GLU A 178 -23.87 -1.18 7.44
CA GLU A 178 -25.19 -1.34 6.82
C GLU A 178 -25.85 -2.66 7.21
N GLU A 179 -25.07 -3.74 7.23
CA GLU A 179 -25.58 -5.07 7.59
C GLU A 179 -26.05 -5.13 9.05
N ASN A 180 -25.42 -4.35 9.92
CA ASN A 180 -25.71 -4.35 11.35
C ASN A 180 -26.61 -3.18 11.78
N SER A 181 -26.96 -2.26 10.85
CA SER A 181 -27.73 -1.04 11.17
C SER A 181 -27.13 -0.27 12.36
N ALA A 182 -25.80 -0.27 12.47
CA ALA A 182 -25.10 0.31 13.60
C ALA A 182 -25.09 1.85 13.50
N LYS A 183 -25.16 2.52 14.67
CA LYS A 183 -25.00 3.97 14.75
C LYS A 183 -23.51 4.30 14.81
N ALA A 184 -23.07 5.23 13.97
CA ALA A 184 -21.68 5.65 13.88
C ALA A 184 -21.50 7.14 14.19
N GLU A 185 -20.30 7.49 14.65
CA GLU A 185 -19.77 8.86 14.64
C GLU A 185 -19.31 9.16 13.20
N GLU A 186 -19.86 10.19 12.58
CA GLU A 186 -19.60 10.54 11.18
C GLU A 186 -18.56 11.67 11.09
N PHE A 187 -17.64 11.53 10.14
CA PHE A 187 -16.58 12.50 9.87
C PHE A 187 -16.58 12.87 8.40
N ASP A 188 -16.68 14.16 8.11
CA ASP A 188 -16.32 14.75 6.83
C ASP A 188 -14.92 15.35 6.96
N LEU A 189 -13.92 14.62 6.48
CA LEU A 189 -12.50 14.98 6.62
C LEU A 189 -12.08 16.09 5.64
N LEU A 190 -12.92 16.43 4.66
CA LEU A 190 -12.71 17.57 3.77
C LEU A 190 -13.31 18.86 4.35
N ASN A 191 -14.23 18.75 5.30
CA ASN A 191 -14.84 19.89 5.96
C ASN A 191 -13.82 20.62 6.86
N PRO A 192 -13.70 21.96 6.79
CA PRO A 192 -12.84 22.74 7.69
C PRO A 192 -13.09 22.50 9.18
N ALA A 193 -14.29 22.09 9.59
CA ALA A 193 -14.58 21.71 10.98
C ALA A 193 -13.72 20.54 11.49
N SER A 194 -13.26 19.67 10.59
CA SER A 194 -12.37 18.53 10.89
C SER A 194 -10.88 18.91 10.96
N ALA A 195 -10.52 20.18 10.74
CA ALA A 195 -9.12 20.64 10.73
C ALA A 195 -8.35 20.30 12.03
N HIS A 196 -9.05 20.20 13.17
CA HIS A 196 -8.46 19.81 14.44
C HIS A 196 -7.82 18.41 14.41
N LEU A 197 -8.31 17.49 13.57
CA LEU A 197 -7.74 16.15 13.39
C LEU A 197 -6.38 16.16 12.68
N PHE A 198 -6.03 17.26 12.01
CA PHE A 198 -4.81 17.43 11.21
C PHE A 198 -3.80 18.41 11.82
N ALA A 199 -4.18 19.13 12.88
CA ALA A 199 -3.33 20.17 13.48
C ALA A 199 -2.43 19.62 14.60
N GLY A 200 -2.90 18.64 15.37
CA GLY A 200 -2.31 18.28 16.65
C GLY A 200 -2.53 19.36 17.71
N THR A 201 -2.00 19.17 18.91
CA THR A 201 -2.04 20.16 20.01
C THR A 201 -0.63 20.56 20.44
N ALA A 202 -0.50 21.59 21.27
CA ALA A 202 0.81 22.05 21.76
C ALA A 202 1.56 20.96 22.56
N ASP A 203 0.83 20.12 23.31
CA ASP A 203 1.35 18.99 24.08
C ASP A 203 1.55 17.72 23.25
N LYS A 204 0.85 17.60 22.11
CA LYS A 204 0.89 16.42 21.21
C LYS A 204 0.95 16.86 19.74
N PRO A 205 2.04 17.53 19.30
CA PRO A 205 2.14 18.08 17.95
C PRO A 205 2.09 17.02 16.85
N HIS A 206 2.43 15.76 17.16
CA HIS A 206 2.46 14.65 16.21
C HIS A 206 1.25 13.71 16.29
N TRP A 207 0.34 13.93 17.26
CA TRP A 207 -0.86 13.13 17.44
C TRP A 207 -2.01 13.66 16.56
N ARG A 208 -1.90 13.38 15.27
CA ARG A 208 -2.79 13.89 14.22
C ARG A 208 -2.75 13.01 12.99
N LEU A 209 -3.76 13.14 12.14
CA LEU A 209 -3.73 12.60 10.79
C LEU A 209 -2.71 13.37 9.92
N PRO A 210 -2.15 12.75 8.87
CA PRO A 210 -1.23 13.41 7.96
C PRO A 210 -1.86 14.68 7.34
N PRO A 211 -1.25 15.87 7.51
CA PRO A 211 -1.84 17.13 7.06
C PRO A 211 -1.68 17.41 5.56
N GLY A 212 -0.71 16.76 4.90
CA GLY A 212 -0.39 17.04 3.51
C GLY A 212 -1.44 16.55 2.52
N HIS A 213 -1.62 17.32 1.44
CA HIS A 213 -2.65 17.06 0.44
C HIS A 213 -2.51 15.68 -0.23
N ARG A 214 -1.29 15.19 -0.45
CA ARG A 214 -1.07 13.87 -1.07
C ARG A 214 -1.49 12.71 -0.17
N PHE A 215 -1.55 12.95 1.14
CA PHE A 215 -2.04 11.99 2.12
C PHE A 215 -3.54 12.13 2.41
N ARG A 216 -4.33 12.93 1.66
CA ARG A 216 -5.79 12.93 1.83
C ARG A 216 -6.41 11.68 1.21
N LEU A 217 -6.14 10.52 1.83
CA LEU A 217 -6.57 9.21 1.33
C LEU A 217 -7.95 8.78 1.84
N LEU A 218 -8.53 9.58 2.74
CA LEU A 218 -9.89 9.44 3.26
C LEU A 218 -10.61 10.79 3.17
N HIS A 219 -11.82 10.79 2.62
CA HIS A 219 -12.69 11.98 2.54
C HIS A 219 -13.78 11.93 3.60
N GLN A 220 -14.34 10.74 3.84
CA GLN A 220 -15.38 10.51 4.82
C GLN A 220 -15.05 9.28 5.65
N ALA A 221 -15.52 9.26 6.89
CA ALA A 221 -15.41 8.08 7.74
C ALA A 221 -16.60 7.96 8.70
N SER A 222 -16.97 6.72 9.00
CA SER A 222 -17.98 6.37 10.00
C SER A 222 -17.34 5.44 11.03
N LEU A 223 -17.34 5.81 12.31
CA LEU A 223 -16.68 5.09 13.39
C LEU A 223 -17.67 4.49 14.39
N VAL A 224 -17.45 3.24 14.78
CA VAL A 224 -18.19 2.57 15.86
C VAL A 224 -17.18 2.01 16.87
N ARG A 225 -17.20 2.52 18.12
CA ARG A 225 -16.19 2.21 19.14
C ARG A 225 -16.18 0.74 19.55
N GLU A 226 -17.35 0.16 19.75
CA GLU A 226 -17.55 -1.24 20.16
C GLU A 226 -18.18 -2.04 19.01
N GLY A 227 -17.69 -1.79 17.79
CA GLY A 227 -18.21 -2.39 16.56
C GLY A 227 -17.23 -3.35 15.90
N GLY A 228 -17.60 -3.80 14.70
CA GLY A 228 -16.77 -4.62 13.83
C GLY A 228 -16.81 -6.12 14.17
N LYS A 229 -16.11 -6.93 13.37
CA LYS A 229 -16.10 -8.39 13.46
C LYS A 229 -15.62 -8.92 14.82
N PHE A 230 -14.85 -8.12 15.58
CA PHE A 230 -14.25 -8.50 16.85
C PHE A 230 -14.78 -7.70 18.06
N GLY A 231 -15.69 -6.75 17.84
CA GLY A 231 -16.27 -5.91 18.91
C GLY A 231 -15.29 -4.91 19.55
N LEU A 232 -14.09 -4.72 19.00
CA LEU A 232 -13.08 -3.80 19.55
C LEU A 232 -13.00 -2.46 18.80
N GLY A 233 -13.81 -2.28 17.76
CA GLY A 233 -13.80 -1.07 16.95
C GLY A 233 -14.01 -1.32 15.48
N TYR A 234 -14.67 -0.37 14.83
CA TYR A 234 -14.92 -0.37 13.41
C TYR A 234 -14.76 1.02 12.81
N VAL A 235 -14.15 1.09 11.63
CA VAL A 235 -14.16 2.29 10.79
C VAL A 235 -14.54 1.90 9.37
N LYS A 236 -15.56 2.55 8.82
CA LYS A 236 -15.78 2.61 7.38
C LYS A 236 -15.15 3.89 6.86
N GLY A 237 -14.34 3.80 5.81
CA GLY A 237 -13.73 4.95 5.15
C GLY A 237 -14.18 5.05 3.70
N GLU A 238 -14.33 6.27 3.18
CA GLU A 238 -14.66 6.51 1.78
C GLU A 238 -13.80 7.62 1.19
N ARG A 239 -13.48 7.47 -0.09
CA ARG A 239 -12.79 8.46 -0.90
C ARG A 239 -13.41 8.52 -2.29
N THR A 240 -13.67 9.74 -2.75
CA THR A 240 -13.99 9.99 -4.16
C THR A 240 -12.72 9.91 -4.99
N ILE A 241 -12.76 9.16 -6.09
CA ILE A 241 -11.65 9.08 -7.03
C ILE A 241 -11.73 10.28 -7.97
N ASP A 242 -10.67 11.09 -7.99
CA ASP A 242 -10.48 12.15 -8.96
C ASP A 242 -9.54 11.63 -10.07
N ALA A 243 -9.96 11.79 -11.33
CA ALA A 243 -9.14 11.41 -12.47
C ALA A 243 -7.81 12.18 -12.52
N GLY A 244 -7.72 13.37 -11.91
CA GLY A 244 -6.54 14.22 -11.83
C GLY A 244 -5.55 13.89 -10.70
N GLU A 245 -5.78 12.83 -9.92
CA GLU A 245 -4.91 12.49 -8.79
C GLU A 245 -3.45 12.27 -9.20
N TRP A 246 -2.57 12.79 -8.35
CA TRP A 246 -1.13 12.88 -8.60
C TRP A 246 -0.47 11.53 -8.89
N TYR A 247 -0.97 10.43 -8.32
CA TYR A 247 -0.38 9.11 -8.53
C TYR A 247 -0.72 8.53 -9.91
N PHE A 248 -1.85 8.89 -10.53
CA PHE A 248 -2.24 8.29 -11.81
C PHE A 248 -1.33 8.71 -12.97
N THR A 249 -0.62 9.82 -12.88
CA THR A 249 0.38 10.21 -13.89
C THR A 249 1.71 9.47 -13.70
N ASN A 250 1.96 9.01 -12.48
CA ASN A 250 3.21 8.37 -12.06
C ASN A 250 3.11 6.83 -11.99
N HIS A 251 1.90 6.27 -11.97
CA HIS A 251 1.63 4.84 -11.77
C HIS A 251 0.43 4.36 -12.61
N PHE A 252 0.64 3.77 -13.80
CA PHE A 252 1.87 3.74 -14.60
C PHE A 252 1.69 4.63 -15.83
N HIS A 253 2.81 5.01 -16.47
CA HIS A 253 2.73 5.70 -17.75
C HIS A 253 1.94 4.85 -18.76
N ARG A 254 0.92 5.46 -19.39
CA ARG A 254 -0.02 4.84 -20.34
C ARG A 254 -0.89 3.68 -19.80
N ASP A 255 -0.87 3.42 -18.49
CA ASP A 255 -1.75 2.47 -17.79
C ASP A 255 -2.02 2.94 -16.36
N PRO A 256 -2.79 4.03 -16.23
CA PRO A 256 -3.03 4.68 -14.95
C PRO A 256 -3.91 3.80 -14.06
N VAL A 257 -3.41 3.50 -12.87
CA VAL A 257 -4.11 2.72 -11.85
C VAL A 257 -3.67 3.20 -10.47
N MET A 258 -4.58 3.28 -9.51
CA MET A 258 -4.20 3.62 -8.14
C MET A 258 -3.24 2.55 -7.59
N PRO A 259 -2.08 2.93 -7.03
CA PRO A 259 -1.20 2.00 -6.33
C PRO A 259 -1.92 1.28 -5.18
N GLY A 260 -1.83 -0.04 -5.11
CA GLY A 260 -2.44 -0.84 -4.05
C GLY A 260 -1.91 -0.46 -2.66
N SER A 261 -0.64 -0.07 -2.59
CA SER A 261 0.01 0.47 -1.39
C SER A 261 -0.66 1.71 -0.82
N LEU A 262 -1.19 2.61 -1.66
CA LEU A 262 -1.97 3.77 -1.20
C LEU A 262 -3.35 3.37 -0.67
N GLY A 263 -3.91 2.26 -1.15
CA GLY A 263 -5.11 1.66 -0.56
C GLY A 263 -4.84 1.14 0.86
N LEU A 264 -3.70 0.50 1.07
CA LEU A 264 -3.26 0.08 2.41
C LEU A 264 -2.92 1.29 3.31
N GLU A 265 -2.34 2.35 2.76
CA GLU A 265 -2.11 3.59 3.51
C GLU A 265 -3.43 4.27 3.93
N ALA A 266 -4.46 4.25 3.07
CA ALA A 266 -5.79 4.74 3.42
C ALA A 266 -6.40 3.96 4.60
N ILE A 267 -6.20 2.63 4.63
CA ILE A 267 -6.57 1.77 5.76
C ILE A 267 -5.83 2.20 7.04
N LEU A 268 -4.52 2.45 6.96
CA LEU A 268 -3.74 2.92 8.11
C LEU A 268 -4.25 4.27 8.62
N GLN A 269 -4.62 5.21 7.73
CA GLN A 269 -5.23 6.48 8.15
C GLN A 269 -6.57 6.29 8.86
N ALA A 270 -7.39 5.31 8.46
CA ALA A 270 -8.63 4.98 9.16
C ALA A 270 -8.34 4.41 10.56
N MET A 271 -7.30 3.60 10.71
CA MET A 271 -6.82 3.13 12.02
C MET A 271 -6.29 4.28 12.88
N GLN A 272 -5.58 5.24 12.29
CA GLN A 272 -5.10 6.44 12.99
C GLN A 272 -6.27 7.31 13.47
N LEU A 273 -7.30 7.51 12.63
CA LEU A 273 -8.53 8.19 13.03
C LEU A 273 -9.18 7.48 14.21
N PHE A 274 -9.30 6.15 14.15
CA PHE A 274 -9.81 5.37 15.27
C PHE A 274 -9.03 5.63 16.55
N ALA A 275 -7.70 5.56 16.49
CA ALA A 275 -6.84 5.76 17.65
C ALA A 275 -6.97 7.16 18.27
N ILE A 276 -6.96 8.21 17.45
CA ILE A 276 -7.18 9.60 17.90
C ILE A 276 -8.56 9.75 18.53
N ARG A 277 -9.60 9.21 17.88
CA ARG A 277 -10.98 9.42 18.35
C ARG A 277 -11.32 8.61 19.58
N THR A 278 -10.68 7.47 19.78
CA THR A 278 -10.86 6.61 20.96
C THR A 278 -9.94 6.92 22.12
N GLY A 279 -8.98 7.85 21.94
CA GLY A 279 -8.09 8.28 23.01
C GLY A 279 -7.03 7.24 23.37
N LEU A 280 -6.56 6.47 22.38
CA LEU A 280 -5.53 5.45 22.59
C LEU A 280 -4.16 6.04 22.98
N ASP A 281 -3.99 7.35 22.85
CA ASP A 281 -2.85 8.10 23.36
C ASP A 281 -2.81 8.25 24.89
N ALA A 282 -3.86 7.84 25.61
CA ALA A 282 -3.95 8.02 27.05
C ALA A 282 -2.74 7.39 27.79
N GLY A 283 -1.98 8.23 28.49
CA GLY A 283 -0.79 7.83 29.25
C GLY A 283 0.49 7.74 28.42
N ILE A 284 0.48 8.11 27.14
CA ILE A 284 1.65 8.16 26.27
C ILE A 284 2.10 9.63 26.13
N ALA A 285 3.33 9.92 26.53
CA ALA A 285 3.90 11.26 26.42
C ALA A 285 4.20 11.59 24.95
N ASN A 286 3.74 12.75 24.46
CA ASN A 286 3.92 13.23 23.09
C ASN A 286 3.77 12.11 22.03
N PRO A 287 2.58 11.50 21.89
CA PRO A 287 2.41 10.32 21.07
C PRO A 287 2.53 10.65 19.58
N ARG A 288 3.11 9.71 18.83
CA ARG A 288 3.08 9.68 17.37
C ARG A 288 2.67 8.31 16.87
N PHE A 289 2.25 8.26 15.62
CA PHE A 289 2.14 7.01 14.89
C PHE A 289 3.52 6.52 14.41
N GLY A 290 3.63 5.21 14.31
CA GLY A 290 4.73 4.55 13.62
C GLY A 290 4.30 3.19 13.09
N ILE A 291 5.27 2.40 12.68
CA ILE A 291 5.05 1.06 12.14
C ILE A 291 5.11 0.04 13.28
N ALA A 292 4.24 -0.98 13.25
CA ALA A 292 4.32 -2.09 14.18
C ALA A 292 5.37 -3.11 13.73
N VAL A 293 6.23 -3.54 14.65
CA VAL A 293 7.31 -4.49 14.39
C VAL A 293 6.84 -5.90 14.74
N GLY A 294 7.26 -6.90 13.96
CA GLY A 294 6.96 -8.30 14.22
C GLY A 294 5.52 -8.72 13.98
N VAL A 295 4.72 -7.90 13.29
CA VAL A 295 3.34 -8.22 12.87
C VAL A 295 3.32 -8.51 11.37
N PRO A 296 3.24 -9.79 10.94
CA PRO A 296 3.11 -10.13 9.53
C PRO A 296 1.76 -9.67 8.96
N VAL A 297 1.81 -8.80 7.96
CA VAL A 297 0.65 -8.37 7.19
C VAL A 297 0.52 -9.29 5.97
N ASN A 298 -0.70 -9.68 5.63
CA ASN A 298 -0.99 -10.39 4.38
C ASN A 298 -1.99 -9.58 3.58
N TRP A 299 -1.75 -9.39 2.29
CA TRP A 299 -2.68 -8.71 1.40
C TRP A 299 -3.00 -9.53 0.16
N ARG A 300 -4.22 -9.32 -0.35
CA ARG A 300 -4.72 -9.92 -1.59
C ARG A 300 -5.45 -8.85 -2.39
N TYR A 301 -5.16 -8.77 -3.68
CA TYR A 301 -5.73 -7.85 -4.65
C TYR A 301 -6.37 -8.62 -5.79
N ARG A 302 -7.68 -8.45 -6.01
CA ARG A 302 -8.45 -9.04 -7.11
C ARG A 302 -9.28 -8.00 -7.86
N GLY A 303 -8.76 -6.79 -7.95
CA GLY A 303 -9.35 -5.70 -8.72
C GLY A 303 -8.44 -4.49 -8.74
N GLN A 304 -8.93 -3.40 -9.31
CA GLN A 304 -8.17 -2.17 -9.48
C GLN A 304 -9.07 -0.94 -9.34
N LEU A 305 -8.45 0.20 -9.11
CA LEU A 305 -9.07 1.52 -9.14
C LEU A 305 -8.44 2.33 -10.27
N LEU A 306 -9.25 2.70 -11.24
CA LEU A 306 -8.92 3.44 -12.45
C LEU A 306 -9.41 4.88 -12.35
N ARG A 307 -8.94 5.75 -13.27
CA ARG A 307 -9.40 7.14 -13.37
C ARG A 307 -10.91 7.30 -13.60
N THR A 308 -11.55 6.26 -14.12
CA THR A 308 -12.99 6.25 -14.43
C THR A 308 -13.85 5.77 -13.27
N ASP A 309 -13.24 5.17 -12.25
CA ASP A 309 -13.96 4.77 -11.04
C ASP A 309 -14.36 5.99 -10.25
N LYS A 310 -15.42 5.85 -9.45
CA LYS A 310 -16.04 6.98 -8.75
C LYS A 310 -15.62 7.04 -7.30
N ARG A 311 -15.55 5.89 -6.64
CA ARG A 311 -15.41 5.82 -5.20
C ARG A 311 -14.63 4.58 -4.76
N MET A 312 -13.65 4.84 -3.92
CA MET A 312 -13.01 3.83 -3.08
C MET A 312 -13.72 3.81 -1.72
N GLY A 313 -14.10 2.63 -1.27
CA GLY A 313 -14.55 2.39 0.10
C GLY A 313 -13.59 1.43 0.81
N LEU A 314 -13.50 1.51 2.13
CA LEU A 314 -12.76 0.56 2.94
C LEU A 314 -13.47 0.31 4.26
N GLU A 315 -13.18 -0.83 4.88
CA GLU A 315 -13.56 -1.09 6.24
C GLU A 315 -12.42 -1.69 7.06
N VAL A 316 -12.37 -1.28 8.33
CA VAL A 316 -11.36 -1.66 9.30
C VAL A 316 -12.06 -2.27 10.49
N HIS A 317 -11.74 -3.53 10.79
CA HIS A 317 -12.23 -4.21 11.99
C HIS A 317 -11.08 -4.37 12.98
N ILE A 318 -11.10 -3.58 14.04
CA ILE A 318 -10.06 -3.63 15.08
C ILE A 318 -10.12 -5.01 15.74
N LYS A 319 -9.00 -5.71 15.72
CA LYS A 319 -8.85 -7.12 16.13
C LYS A 319 -8.10 -7.27 17.43
N GLU A 320 -7.13 -6.38 17.66
CA GLU A 320 -6.31 -6.39 18.87
C GLU A 320 -5.80 -4.99 19.17
N ILE A 321 -5.78 -4.63 20.46
CA ILE A 321 -5.08 -3.46 20.99
C ILE A 321 -4.24 -3.97 22.15
N ARG A 322 -2.93 -3.92 22.04
CA ARG A 322 -2.02 -4.39 23.10
C ARG A 322 -0.98 -3.34 23.47
N ARG A 323 -0.53 -3.37 24.71
CA ARG A 323 0.62 -2.58 25.17
C ARG A 323 1.92 -3.18 24.68
N GLU A 324 2.82 -2.32 24.23
CA GLU A 324 4.18 -2.68 23.83
C GLU A 324 5.13 -1.57 24.29
N GLY A 325 5.97 -1.88 25.29
CA GLY A 325 6.79 -0.88 25.97
C GLY A 325 5.94 0.26 26.55
N GLU A 326 6.32 1.50 26.23
CA GLU A 326 5.59 2.72 26.60
C GLU A 326 4.45 3.07 25.64
N GLY A 327 4.20 2.22 24.64
CA GLY A 327 3.25 2.46 23.56
C GLY A 327 2.15 1.41 23.44
N LEU A 328 1.50 1.42 22.29
CA LEU A 328 0.49 0.46 21.87
C LEU A 328 0.76 -0.05 20.47
N VAL A 329 0.28 -1.26 20.19
CA VAL A 329 0.07 -1.77 18.84
C VAL A 329 -1.42 -2.01 18.65
N VAL A 330 -1.95 -1.51 17.53
CA VAL A 330 -3.33 -1.72 17.09
C VAL A 330 -3.30 -2.54 15.83
N ILE A 331 -4.04 -3.66 15.80
CA ILE A 331 -4.10 -4.60 14.68
C ILE A 331 -5.54 -4.70 14.20
N ALA A 332 -5.74 -4.73 12.88
CA ALA A 332 -7.04 -4.85 12.25
C ALA A 332 -7.02 -5.80 11.05
N ASP A 333 -8.17 -6.43 10.80
CA ASP A 333 -8.45 -7.09 9.52
C ASP A 333 -9.35 -6.17 8.69
N THR A 334 -9.06 -6.07 7.39
CA THR A 334 -9.54 -4.95 6.58
C THR A 334 -9.88 -5.38 5.15
N ASP A 335 -10.84 -4.67 4.56
CA ASP A 335 -11.30 -4.88 3.20
C ASP A 335 -11.37 -3.53 2.47
N LEU A 336 -11.10 -3.51 1.16
CA LEU A 336 -11.20 -2.33 0.30
C LEU A 336 -12.01 -2.63 -0.96
N PHE A 337 -12.81 -1.68 -1.37
CA PHE A 337 -13.85 -1.82 -2.36
C PHE A 337 -13.72 -0.76 -3.46
N ASN A 338 -13.94 -1.18 -4.72
CA ASN A 338 -14.34 -0.29 -5.79
C ASN A 338 -15.87 -0.25 -5.79
N ASP A 339 -16.45 0.88 -5.36
CA ASP A 339 -17.86 1.02 -5.01
C ASP A 339 -18.36 -0.03 -4.00
N ARG A 340 -18.84 -1.17 -4.49
CA ARG A 340 -19.38 -2.29 -3.71
C ARG A 340 -18.68 -3.62 -4.00
N LEU A 341 -17.78 -3.64 -4.97
CA LEU A 341 -17.00 -4.82 -5.32
C LEU A 341 -15.78 -4.88 -4.40
N ARG A 342 -15.68 -5.93 -3.59
CA ARG A 342 -14.53 -6.14 -2.70
C ARG A 342 -13.30 -6.50 -3.55
N ILE A 343 -12.32 -5.61 -3.60
CA ILE A 343 -11.15 -5.77 -4.47
C ILE A 343 -9.89 -6.09 -3.67
N TYR A 344 -9.73 -5.55 -2.45
CA TYR A 344 -8.59 -5.88 -1.58
C TYR A 344 -9.06 -6.47 -0.26
N GLU A 345 -8.20 -7.32 0.29
CA GLU A 345 -8.24 -7.76 1.68
C GLU A 345 -6.83 -7.61 2.23
N ALA A 346 -6.70 -7.03 3.41
CA ALA A 346 -5.45 -6.99 4.15
C ALA A 346 -5.68 -7.39 5.60
N LEU A 347 -5.01 -8.47 6.00
CA LEU A 347 -5.13 -9.08 7.33
C LEU A 347 -3.95 -8.65 8.19
N SER A 348 -4.25 -8.39 9.46
CA SER A 348 -3.27 -7.92 10.46
C SER A 348 -2.57 -6.61 10.09
N MET A 349 -3.25 -5.73 9.34
CA MET A 349 -2.83 -4.34 9.17
C MET A 349 -2.64 -3.71 10.54
N SER A 350 -1.56 -2.97 10.73
CA SER A 350 -1.17 -2.52 12.07
C SER A 350 -0.50 -1.16 12.10
N ILE A 351 -0.77 -0.43 13.18
CA ILE A 351 -0.07 0.82 13.55
C ILE A 351 0.54 0.64 14.93
N SER A 352 1.68 1.31 15.18
CA SER A 352 2.17 1.55 16.54
C SER A 352 1.86 2.98 16.97
N ILE A 353 1.60 3.15 18.27
CA ILE A 353 1.51 4.43 18.94
C ILE A 353 2.62 4.46 19.97
N LYS A 354 3.53 5.42 19.89
CA LYS A 354 4.71 5.48 20.74
C LYS A 354 5.08 6.92 21.07
N PRO A 355 5.87 7.16 22.13
CA PRO A 355 6.46 8.47 22.37
C PRO A 355 7.26 8.94 21.16
N ALA A 356 7.12 10.22 20.81
CA ALA A 356 7.81 10.84 19.68
C ALA A 356 9.29 11.12 19.96
#